data_AF-A0A3M1SYC8-F1
#
_entry.id   AF-A0A3M1SYC8-F1
#
_cell.length_a   1.000
_cell.length_b   1.000
_cell.length_c   1.000
_cell.angle_alpha   90.00
_cell.angle_beta   90.00
_cell.angle_gamma   90.00
#
_symmetry.space_group_name_H-M   'P 1'
#
loop_
_entity.id
_entity.type
_entity.pdbx_description
1 polymer ?
#
loop_
_entity_poly.entity_id
_entity_poly.type
_entity_poly.pdbx_seq_one_letter_code
_entity_poly.pdbx_strand_id
1 'polypeptide(L)'
;MRSWAAAAPASQDVVLSAVDDLLGAGFRLLGAKAYEAGGVRLRVGAYEHVASRLRLHLIPGGYFVMGSERDTAHERPPRSVRVAPFFLGRTPVLQAEWDRIGGEDQRTWRGPTLPIEGVSWNEARAWLRLAGGELRLPSEAEWEYACRAGTDTNYFWGDEPSPEWAWYGDEADWTTHPPALHAERCNAFGLVDMSGNLAEWCEDTWISGYRGAPADGRPRTRSWGRLRVIRGGDGFNPPSRCRSARRGMARASDRGAGIGLRAARSLPAWPEGS
;
A
#
# COMPACT_ATOMS: atom_id res chain seq x y z
N MET A 1 -4.60 25.92 3.55
CA MET A 1 -3.99 25.01 4.54
C MET A 1 -2.51 24.86 4.22
N ARG A 2 -1.62 24.92 5.21
CA ARG A 2 -0.23 24.47 5.02
C ARG A 2 -0.26 22.97 4.66
N SER A 3 0.64 22.53 3.78
CA SER A 3 0.78 21.10 3.49
C SER A 3 1.13 20.34 4.78
N TRP A 4 0.71 19.08 4.90
CA TRP A 4 0.99 18.25 6.07
C TRP A 4 2.49 18.26 6.43
N ALA A 5 3.36 18.18 5.43
CA ALA A 5 4.81 18.23 5.58
C ALA A 5 5.34 19.54 6.20
N ALA A 6 4.65 20.67 5.97
CA ALA A 6 5.03 21.99 6.48
C ALA A 6 4.32 22.35 7.80
N ALA A 7 3.42 21.50 8.30
CA ALA A 7 2.75 21.70 9.57
C ALA A 7 3.69 21.40 10.74
N ALA A 8 3.63 22.21 11.80
CA ALA A 8 4.36 21.94 13.03
C ALA A 8 3.87 20.63 13.67
N PRO A 9 4.73 19.87 14.38
CA PRO A 9 4.33 18.61 15.03
C PRO A 9 3.07 18.74 15.90
N ALA A 10 2.95 19.83 16.67
CA ALA A 10 1.77 20.09 17.49
C ALA A 10 0.48 20.23 16.67
N SER A 11 0.54 20.83 15.47
CA SER A 11 -0.63 20.92 14.58
C SER A 11 -0.99 19.56 13.98
N GLN A 12 0.01 18.73 13.69
CA GLN A 12 -0.23 17.35 13.25
C GLN A 12 -0.85 16.52 14.38
N ASP A 13 -0.41 16.71 15.63
CA ASP A 13 -0.93 15.99 16.79
C ASP A 13 -2.42 16.28 17.04
N VAL A 14 -2.85 17.53 16.85
CA VAL A 14 -4.28 17.89 16.89
C VAL A 14 -5.09 17.10 15.85
N VAL A 15 -4.59 17.00 14.61
CA VAL A 15 -5.25 16.22 13.56
C VAL A 15 -5.27 14.73 13.89
N LEU A 16 -4.17 14.17 14.39
CA LEU A 16 -4.09 12.75 14.74
C LEU A 16 -5.04 12.39 15.88
N SER A 17 -5.17 13.26 16.89
CA SER A 17 -6.13 13.09 17.99
C SER A 17 -7.55 13.13 17.47
N ALA A 18 -7.90 14.13 16.66
CA ALA A 18 -9.26 14.23 16.12
C ALA A 18 -9.61 13.09 15.17
N VAL A 19 -8.63 12.55 14.42
CA VAL A 19 -8.81 11.33 13.64
C VAL A 19 -9.07 10.14 14.55
N ASP A 20 -8.31 9.96 15.65
CA ASP A 20 -8.51 8.87 16.62
C ASP A 20 -9.94 8.87 17.19
N ASP A 21 -10.43 10.06 17.58
CA ASP A 21 -11.80 10.24 18.07
C ASP A 21 -12.85 9.79 17.04
N LEU A 22 -12.62 10.09 15.75
CA LEU A 22 -13.50 9.68 14.66
C LEU A 22 -13.46 8.18 14.36
N LEU A 23 -12.37 7.49 14.68
CA LEU A 23 -12.25 6.05 14.42
C LEU A 23 -12.96 5.21 15.48
N GLY A 24 -13.09 5.75 16.70
CA GLY A 24 -13.68 5.06 17.84
C GLY A 24 -12.92 3.80 18.23
N ALA A 25 -13.60 2.92 19.01
CA ALA A 25 -12.97 1.77 19.67
C ALA A 25 -12.41 0.68 18.73
N GLY A 26 -12.70 0.74 17.42
CA GLY A 26 -12.14 -0.20 16.44
C GLY A 26 -10.66 0.04 16.15
N PHE A 27 -10.14 1.21 16.51
CA PHE A 27 -8.76 1.61 16.28
C PHE A 27 -8.13 2.17 17.56
N ARG A 28 -6.80 2.12 17.60
CA ARG A 28 -6.01 2.64 18.70
C ARG A 28 -4.81 3.40 18.15
N LEU A 29 -4.72 4.70 18.43
CA LEU A 29 -3.52 5.48 18.14
C LEU A 29 -2.30 4.90 18.87
N LEU A 30 -1.23 4.65 18.12
CA LEU A 30 0.07 4.18 18.61
C LEU A 30 1.08 5.33 18.77
N GLY A 31 0.71 6.54 18.35
CA GLY A 31 1.57 7.71 18.28
C GLY A 31 2.04 8.01 16.87
N ALA A 32 3.00 8.93 16.74
CA ALA A 32 3.53 9.35 15.45
C ALA A 32 5.06 9.38 15.44
N LYS A 33 5.64 8.99 14.29
CA LYS A 33 7.09 8.91 14.07
C LYS A 33 7.44 9.60 12.75
N ALA A 34 8.63 10.20 12.68
CA ALA A 34 9.20 10.69 11.43
C ALA A 34 9.97 9.57 10.73
N TYR A 35 9.76 9.44 9.43
CA TYR A 35 10.43 8.50 8.55
C TYR A 35 11.12 9.26 7.41
N GLU A 36 12.19 8.69 6.89
CA GLU A 36 13.02 9.34 5.88
C GLU A 36 13.52 8.32 4.84
N ALA A 37 13.30 8.62 3.56
CA ALA A 37 13.81 7.85 2.43
C ALA A 37 13.84 8.73 1.18
N GLY A 38 14.81 8.50 0.29
CA GLY A 38 14.89 9.23 -0.99
C GLY A 38 14.98 10.75 -0.83
N GLY A 39 15.59 11.24 0.25
CA GLY A 39 15.66 12.68 0.57
C GLY A 39 14.35 13.31 1.05
N VAL A 40 13.29 12.52 1.24
CA VAL A 40 12.00 12.98 1.76
C VAL A 40 11.85 12.54 3.22
N ARG A 41 11.45 13.47 4.09
CA ARG A 41 11.19 13.21 5.50
C ARG A 41 9.76 13.62 5.87
N LEU A 42 8.96 12.68 6.37
CA LEU A 42 7.57 12.94 6.74
C LEU A 42 7.24 12.32 8.10
N ARG A 43 6.40 13.01 8.87
CA ARG A 43 5.86 12.52 10.14
C ARG A 43 4.50 11.88 9.92
N VAL A 44 4.31 10.68 10.45
CA VAL A 44 3.13 9.84 10.19
C VAL A 44 2.58 9.30 11.49
N GLY A 45 1.26 9.38 11.66
CA GLY A 45 0.53 8.74 12.75
C GLY A 45 0.31 7.26 12.44
N ALA A 46 0.53 6.40 13.44
CA ALA A 46 0.33 4.97 13.35
C ALA A 46 -0.84 4.55 14.25
N TYR A 47 -1.66 3.63 13.76
CA TYR A 47 -2.85 3.13 14.43
C TYR A 47 -2.85 1.61 14.37
N GLU A 48 -3.35 0.97 15.42
CA GLU A 48 -3.67 -0.46 15.39
C GLU A 48 -5.17 -0.62 15.14
N HIS A 49 -5.53 -1.46 14.17
CA HIS A 49 -6.90 -1.96 14.04
C HIS A 49 -7.10 -3.11 15.02
N VAL A 50 -7.99 -2.96 15.99
CA VAL A 50 -8.08 -3.83 17.16
C VAL A 50 -8.41 -5.28 16.80
N ALA A 51 -9.35 -5.48 15.88
CA ALA A 51 -9.84 -6.81 15.52
C ALA A 51 -8.77 -7.67 14.83
N SER A 52 -8.07 -7.10 13.84
CA SER A 52 -7.07 -7.85 13.05
C SER A 52 -5.63 -7.68 13.52
N ARG A 53 -5.36 -6.72 14.43
CA ARG A 53 -4.02 -6.28 14.85
C ARG A 53 -3.17 -5.64 13.75
N LEU A 54 -3.78 -5.30 12.61
CA LEU A 54 -3.11 -4.57 11.55
C LEU A 54 -2.59 -3.22 12.07
N ARG A 55 -1.32 -2.93 11.80
CA ARG A 55 -0.78 -1.58 11.97
C ARG A 55 -0.99 -0.78 10.69
N LEU A 56 -1.80 0.27 10.78
CA LEU A 56 -2.07 1.21 9.69
C LEU A 56 -1.36 2.54 9.93
N HIS A 57 -0.91 3.18 8.87
CA HIS A 57 -0.33 4.51 8.88
C HIS A 57 -1.30 5.50 8.21
N LEU A 58 -1.45 6.69 8.80
CA LEU A 58 -2.20 7.78 8.18
C LEU A 58 -1.38 8.38 7.05
N ILE A 59 -1.79 8.10 5.81
CA ILE A 59 -1.18 8.64 4.62
C ILE A 59 -1.80 10.01 4.35
N PRO A 60 -1.03 11.11 4.49
CA PRO A 60 -1.55 12.43 4.17
C PRO A 60 -1.89 12.46 2.67
N GLY A 61 -3.09 12.93 2.33
CA GLY A 61 -3.47 13.13 0.93
C GLY A 61 -2.66 14.26 0.27
N GLY A 62 -2.70 14.33 -1.05
CA GLY A 62 -1.99 15.35 -1.81
C GLY A 62 -2.06 15.13 -3.31
N TYR A 63 -1.25 15.88 -4.04
CA TYR A 63 -1.04 15.66 -5.48
C TYR A 63 0.27 14.93 -5.71
N PHE A 64 0.29 14.05 -6.72
CA PHE A 64 1.51 13.45 -7.23
C PHE A 64 1.38 13.19 -8.73
N VAL A 65 2.52 12.89 -9.37
CA VAL A 65 2.56 12.38 -10.74
C VAL A 65 2.54 10.86 -10.68
N MET A 66 1.43 10.28 -11.14
CA MET A 66 1.26 8.84 -11.29
C MET A 66 1.72 8.38 -12.66
N GLY A 67 2.39 7.24 -12.73
CA GLY A 67 2.92 6.67 -13.95
C GLY A 67 4.33 7.12 -14.29
N SER A 68 4.77 6.81 -15.51
CA SER A 68 6.13 7.07 -15.98
C SER A 68 6.18 7.12 -17.51
N GLU A 69 7.10 7.92 -18.05
CA GLU A 69 7.49 7.81 -19.46
C GLU A 69 8.43 6.63 -19.72
N ARG A 70 8.98 6.02 -18.67
CA ARG A 70 9.97 4.95 -18.77
C ARG A 70 9.32 3.59 -19.08
N ASP A 71 10.11 2.72 -19.71
CA ASP A 71 9.88 1.29 -19.99
C ASP A 71 8.62 0.87 -20.75
N THR A 72 7.43 0.96 -20.13
CA THR A 72 6.23 0.26 -20.64
C THR A 72 5.10 1.21 -21.00
N ALA A 73 4.41 0.92 -22.11
CA ALA A 73 3.23 1.69 -22.52
C ALA A 73 2.08 1.66 -21.48
N HIS A 74 2.09 0.69 -20.56
CA HIS A 74 1.07 0.57 -19.52
C HIS A 74 1.21 1.63 -18.43
N GLU A 75 2.39 2.22 -18.27
CA GLU A 75 2.72 3.25 -17.29
C GLU A 75 2.43 4.68 -17.80
N ARG A 76 2.03 4.78 -19.07
CA ARG A 76 1.84 6.05 -19.78
C ARG A 76 0.36 6.46 -19.93
N PRO A 77 0.09 7.75 -20.13
CA PRO A 77 1.00 8.86 -19.86
C PRO A 77 1.13 9.11 -18.34
N PRO A 78 2.26 9.67 -17.86
CA PRO A 78 2.31 10.29 -16.54
C PRO A 78 1.19 11.31 -16.39
N ARG A 79 0.63 11.41 -15.19
CA ARG A 79 -0.54 12.25 -14.94
C ARG A 79 -0.59 12.76 -13.51
N SER A 80 -1.09 13.98 -13.33
CA SER A 80 -1.40 14.48 -12.00
C SER A 80 -2.63 13.78 -11.43
N VAL A 81 -2.54 13.31 -10.19
CA VAL A 81 -3.63 12.68 -9.44
C VAL A 81 -3.69 13.29 -8.05
N ARG A 82 -4.90 13.64 -7.60
CA ARG A 82 -5.18 14.06 -6.22
C ARG A 82 -5.64 12.85 -5.41
N VAL A 83 -4.91 12.50 -4.37
CA VAL A 83 -5.25 11.43 -3.43
C VAL A 83 -5.79 12.06 -2.14
N ALA A 84 -6.96 11.62 -1.69
CA ALA A 84 -7.50 12.02 -0.39
C ALA A 84 -6.71 11.33 0.74
N PRO A 85 -6.65 11.91 1.96
CA PRO A 85 -6.01 11.21 3.07
C PRO A 85 -6.73 9.90 3.40
N PHE A 86 -5.96 8.87 3.76
CA PHE A 86 -6.46 7.52 4.01
C PHE A 86 -5.48 6.75 4.90
N PHE A 87 -5.89 5.60 5.39
CA PHE A 87 -5.03 4.65 6.08
C PHE A 87 -4.51 3.59 5.13
N LEU A 88 -3.24 3.22 5.31
CA LEU A 88 -2.64 2.08 4.61
C LEU A 88 -1.80 1.25 5.57
N GLY A 89 -1.84 -0.07 5.43
CA GLY A 89 -1.06 -1.01 6.24
C GLY A 89 0.42 -0.72 6.15
N ARG A 90 1.12 -0.73 7.30
CA ARG A 90 2.57 -0.50 7.38
C ARG A 90 3.34 -1.55 6.57
N THR A 91 2.87 -2.79 6.61
CA THR A 91 3.40 -3.96 5.88
C THR A 91 2.28 -4.55 5.01
N PRO A 92 2.59 -5.50 4.10
CA PRO A 92 1.56 -6.43 3.64
C PRO A 92 0.92 -7.13 4.83
N VAL A 93 -0.31 -7.64 4.66
CA VAL A 93 -1.01 -8.40 5.71
C VAL A 93 -0.17 -9.62 6.05
N LEU A 94 0.09 -9.84 7.33
CA LEU A 94 0.85 -10.99 7.80
C LEU A 94 -0.05 -12.22 7.95
N GLN A 95 0.54 -13.40 7.87
CA GLN A 95 -0.15 -14.67 8.07
C GLN A 95 -0.83 -14.74 9.45
N ALA A 96 -0.19 -14.26 10.53
CA ALA A 96 -0.82 -14.22 11.85
C ALA A 96 -2.02 -13.27 11.93
N GLU A 97 -2.02 -12.19 11.15
CA GLU A 97 -3.16 -11.26 11.07
C GLU A 97 -4.30 -11.92 10.29
N TRP A 98 -3.97 -12.55 9.15
CA TRP A 98 -4.91 -13.32 8.34
C TRP A 98 -5.62 -14.42 9.14
N ASP A 99 -4.81 -15.26 9.81
CA ASP A 99 -5.26 -16.42 10.59
C ASP A 99 -6.15 -16.02 11.78
N ARG A 100 -5.96 -14.82 12.33
CA ARG A 100 -6.77 -14.30 13.44
C ARG A 100 -8.24 -14.11 13.06
N ILE A 101 -8.50 -13.65 11.84
CA ILE A 101 -9.86 -13.44 11.33
C ILE A 101 -10.40 -14.72 10.69
N GLY A 102 -9.53 -15.49 10.05
CA GLY A 102 -9.88 -16.67 9.29
C GLY A 102 -10.24 -16.32 7.84
N GLY A 103 -9.62 -17.02 6.90
CA GLY A 103 -9.85 -16.83 5.47
C GLY A 103 -9.32 -18.01 4.67
N GLU A 104 -9.85 -18.18 3.47
CA GLU A 104 -9.37 -19.20 2.53
C GLU A 104 -8.07 -18.73 1.85
N ASP A 105 -7.05 -19.60 1.83
CA ASP A 105 -5.78 -19.35 1.18
C ASP A 105 -5.16 -20.64 0.64
N GLN A 106 -4.16 -20.48 -0.23
CA GLN A 106 -3.31 -21.56 -0.74
C GLN A 106 -1.84 -21.19 -0.58
N ARG A 107 -1.48 -20.64 0.59
CA ARG A 107 -0.13 -20.17 0.84
C ARG A 107 0.90 -21.29 0.67
N THR A 108 1.97 -20.97 -0.03
CA THR A 108 3.14 -21.81 -0.28
C THR A 108 4.05 -21.90 0.95
N TRP A 109 4.33 -20.76 1.60
CA TRP A 109 5.20 -20.71 2.78
C TRP A 109 4.40 -20.47 4.05
N ARG A 110 4.87 -21.04 5.17
CA ARG A 110 4.18 -20.93 6.47
C ARG A 110 5.08 -20.29 7.51
N GLY A 111 4.59 -19.20 8.08
CA GLY A 111 5.25 -18.52 9.19
C GLY A 111 4.40 -17.32 9.62
N PRO A 112 4.10 -17.16 10.92
CA PRO A 112 3.18 -16.11 11.39
C PRO A 112 3.64 -14.69 11.04
N THR A 113 4.94 -14.49 10.85
CA THR A 113 5.57 -13.21 10.50
C THR A 113 5.78 -13.01 8.99
N LEU A 114 5.49 -14.02 8.17
CA LEU A 114 5.51 -13.90 6.72
C LEU A 114 4.26 -13.16 6.25
N PRO A 115 4.33 -12.42 5.14
CA PRO A 115 3.13 -11.87 4.53
C PRO A 115 2.27 -13.00 3.95
N ILE A 116 0.96 -12.81 3.95
CA ILE A 116 0.03 -13.78 3.36
C ILE A 116 0.09 -13.68 1.82
N GLU A 117 0.33 -14.82 1.19
CA GLU A 117 0.23 -15.04 -0.25
C GLU A 117 -0.71 -16.22 -0.56
N GLY A 118 -0.91 -16.55 -1.84
CA GLY A 118 -1.81 -17.63 -2.22
C GLY A 118 -3.29 -17.28 -2.00
N VAL A 119 -3.60 -15.98 -1.94
CA VAL A 119 -4.95 -15.45 -1.77
C VAL A 119 -5.41 -14.76 -3.04
N SER A 120 -6.63 -15.06 -3.47
CA SER A 120 -7.21 -14.39 -4.64
C SER A 120 -7.73 -13.00 -4.27
N TRP A 121 -7.93 -12.16 -5.28
CA TRP A 121 -8.50 -10.82 -5.09
C TRP A 121 -9.88 -10.85 -4.41
N ASN A 122 -10.70 -11.85 -4.74
CA ASN A 122 -12.03 -11.99 -4.13
C ASN A 122 -11.94 -12.31 -2.62
N GLU A 123 -11.01 -13.17 -2.25
CA GLU A 123 -10.80 -13.57 -0.86
C GLU A 123 -10.13 -12.49 -0.05
N ALA A 124 -9.14 -11.81 -0.61
CA ALA A 124 -8.56 -10.62 -0.01
C ALA A 124 -9.65 -9.61 0.38
N ARG A 125 -10.59 -9.33 -0.53
CA ARG A 125 -11.72 -8.42 -0.25
C ARG A 125 -12.72 -8.99 0.75
N ALA A 126 -13.01 -10.28 0.70
CA ALA A 126 -13.90 -10.92 1.67
C ALA A 126 -13.30 -10.86 3.08
N TRP A 127 -12.03 -11.21 3.21
CA TRP A 127 -11.28 -11.17 4.45
C TRP A 127 -11.20 -9.74 5.03
N LEU A 128 -10.91 -8.74 4.20
CA LEU A 128 -10.88 -7.34 4.65
C LEU A 128 -12.24 -6.90 5.21
N ARG A 129 -13.35 -7.23 4.55
CA ARG A 129 -14.71 -6.94 5.05
C ARG A 129 -15.01 -7.65 6.37
N LEU A 130 -14.58 -8.90 6.52
CA LEU A 130 -14.77 -9.68 7.74
C LEU A 130 -13.91 -9.15 8.89
N ALA A 131 -12.67 -8.75 8.59
CA ALA A 131 -11.74 -8.18 9.56
C ALA A 131 -12.30 -6.88 10.15
N GLY A 132 -12.87 -6.03 9.30
CA GLY A 132 -13.63 -4.84 9.68
C GLY A 132 -14.25 -4.21 8.44
N GLY A 133 -15.57 -3.98 8.43
CA GLY A 133 -16.34 -3.62 7.22
C GLY A 133 -15.88 -2.37 6.46
N GLU A 134 -15.00 -1.57 7.05
CA GLU A 134 -14.42 -0.35 6.47
C GLU A 134 -13.04 -0.58 5.84
N LEU A 135 -12.40 -1.74 6.08
CA LEU A 135 -11.15 -2.12 5.44
C LEU A 135 -11.42 -2.55 3.98
N ARG A 136 -10.48 -2.20 3.11
CA ARG A 136 -10.54 -2.44 1.67
C ARG A 136 -9.14 -2.60 1.08
N LEU A 137 -9.07 -3.02 -0.18
CA LEU A 137 -7.83 -2.89 -0.95
C LEU A 137 -7.58 -1.41 -1.27
N PRO A 138 -6.32 -0.98 -1.41
CA PRO A 138 -6.02 0.34 -1.95
C PRO A 138 -6.47 0.42 -3.42
N SER A 139 -6.77 1.62 -3.88
CA SER A 139 -6.75 1.87 -5.33
C SER A 139 -5.32 1.81 -5.85
N GLU A 140 -5.17 1.62 -7.16
CA GLU A 140 -3.87 1.67 -7.82
C GLU A 140 -3.17 3.02 -7.59
N ALA A 141 -3.93 4.11 -7.59
CA ALA A 141 -3.43 5.46 -7.38
C ALA A 141 -2.99 5.69 -5.93
N GLU A 142 -3.77 5.22 -4.95
CA GLU A 142 -3.41 5.26 -3.53
C GLU A 142 -2.14 4.46 -3.27
N TRP A 143 -2.02 3.27 -3.87
CA TRP A 143 -0.84 2.43 -3.72
C TRP A 143 0.42 3.11 -4.27
N GLU A 144 0.37 3.68 -5.49
CA GLU A 144 1.55 4.32 -6.08
C GLU A 144 1.92 5.60 -5.33
N TYR A 145 0.93 6.40 -4.94
CA TYR A 145 1.14 7.58 -4.10
C TYR A 145 1.87 7.22 -2.81
N ALA A 146 1.38 6.17 -2.14
CA ALA A 146 1.94 5.69 -0.89
C ALA A 146 3.32 5.07 -1.08
N CYS A 147 3.57 4.34 -2.18
CA CYS A 147 4.87 3.77 -2.52
C CYS A 147 5.92 4.88 -2.66
N ARG A 148 5.60 5.89 -3.48
CA ARG A 148 6.49 7.03 -3.76
C ARG A 148 6.77 7.89 -2.54
N ALA A 149 5.80 8.08 -1.66
CA ALA A 149 5.94 8.86 -0.43
C ALA A 149 6.61 10.23 -0.62
N GLY A 150 6.32 10.91 -1.74
CA GLY A 150 6.87 12.23 -2.09
C GLY A 150 8.05 12.21 -3.06
N THR A 151 8.61 11.04 -3.39
CA THR A 151 9.66 10.89 -4.40
C THR A 151 9.08 10.75 -5.81
N ASP A 152 9.86 11.07 -6.84
CA ASP A 152 9.54 10.88 -8.26
C ASP A 152 10.50 9.89 -8.98
N THR A 153 11.39 9.26 -8.23
CA THR A 153 12.41 8.31 -8.67
C THR A 153 11.83 6.93 -9.07
N ASN A 154 12.68 6.04 -9.61
CA ASN A 154 12.28 4.67 -9.96
C ASN A 154 11.82 3.84 -8.75
N TYR A 155 12.47 4.01 -7.61
CA TYR A 155 12.17 3.37 -6.33
C TYR A 155 12.05 4.47 -5.26
N PHE A 156 11.36 4.20 -4.16
CA PHE A 156 11.16 5.22 -3.12
C PHE A 156 12.45 5.63 -2.38
N TRP A 157 13.55 4.89 -2.59
CA TRP A 157 14.88 5.20 -2.06
C TRP A 157 15.81 5.86 -3.08
N GLY A 158 15.49 5.84 -4.38
CA GLY A 158 16.36 6.37 -5.44
C GLY A 158 16.09 5.76 -6.82
N ASP A 159 16.96 6.03 -7.79
CA ASP A 159 16.80 5.53 -9.17
C ASP A 159 17.38 4.14 -9.41
N GLU A 160 18.34 3.71 -8.60
CA GLU A 160 19.04 2.42 -8.72
C GLU A 160 18.42 1.35 -7.81
N PRO A 161 18.37 0.09 -8.26
CA PRO A 161 17.92 -1.02 -7.43
C PRO A 161 18.90 -1.26 -6.27
N SER A 162 18.37 -1.64 -5.11
CA SER A 162 19.18 -1.97 -3.93
C SER A 162 18.56 -3.13 -3.14
N PRO A 163 19.31 -4.23 -2.93
CA PRO A 163 18.81 -5.39 -2.17
C PRO A 163 18.65 -5.09 -0.67
N GLU A 164 19.19 -3.99 -0.16
CA GLU A 164 18.95 -3.55 1.22
C GLU A 164 17.51 -3.10 1.49
N TRP A 165 16.77 -2.77 0.43
CA TRP A 165 15.45 -2.12 0.54
C TRP A 165 14.30 -2.99 0.06
N ALA A 166 14.59 -4.10 -0.63
CA ALA A 166 13.58 -4.91 -1.29
C ALA A 166 14.09 -6.32 -1.59
N TRP A 167 13.18 -7.29 -1.51
CA TRP A 167 13.43 -8.68 -1.90
C TRP A 167 12.98 -8.90 -3.35
N TYR A 168 13.91 -9.14 -4.27
CA TYR A 168 13.61 -9.44 -5.68
C TYR A 168 14.67 -10.38 -6.27
N GLY A 169 14.28 -11.20 -7.25
CA GLY A 169 15.17 -12.13 -7.94
C GLY A 169 15.96 -13.03 -6.98
N ASP A 170 17.25 -13.20 -7.26
CA ASP A 170 18.13 -14.07 -6.49
C ASP A 170 18.25 -13.65 -5.01
N GLU A 171 18.14 -12.36 -4.71
CA GLU A 171 18.23 -11.82 -3.34
C GLU A 171 17.05 -12.27 -2.47
N ALA A 172 15.91 -12.60 -3.09
CA ALA A 172 14.76 -13.12 -2.38
C ALA A 172 14.88 -14.63 -2.08
N ASP A 173 15.93 -15.33 -2.55
CA ASP A 173 16.04 -16.79 -2.49
C ASP A 173 14.79 -17.53 -3.01
N TRP A 174 14.05 -16.90 -3.92
CA TRP A 174 12.77 -17.39 -4.46
C TRP A 174 11.71 -17.70 -3.38
N THR A 175 11.76 -17.02 -2.24
CA THR A 175 10.81 -17.14 -1.13
C THR A 175 10.28 -15.77 -0.69
N THR A 176 9.20 -15.77 0.09
CA THR A 176 8.77 -14.58 0.82
C THR A 176 9.52 -14.44 2.15
N HIS A 177 9.72 -13.21 2.59
CA HIS A 177 10.49 -12.87 3.79
C HIS A 177 9.65 -12.06 4.79
N PRO A 178 9.94 -12.14 6.11
CA PRO A 178 9.27 -11.31 7.10
C PRO A 178 9.53 -9.81 6.84
N PRO A 179 8.49 -8.95 6.72
CA PRO A 179 8.67 -7.52 6.50
C PRO A 179 9.47 -6.83 7.62
N ALA A 180 9.54 -7.43 8.81
CA ALA A 180 10.35 -6.93 9.91
C ALA A 180 11.84 -6.80 9.58
N LEU A 181 12.36 -7.58 8.62
CA LEU A 181 13.76 -7.48 8.16
C LEU A 181 14.06 -6.14 7.47
N HIS A 182 13.04 -5.49 6.89
CA HIS A 182 13.13 -4.16 6.28
C HIS A 182 12.45 -3.06 7.12
N ALA A 183 12.22 -3.28 8.42
CA ALA A 183 11.47 -2.33 9.25
C ALA A 183 12.09 -0.92 9.32
N GLU A 184 13.42 -0.82 9.23
CA GLU A 184 14.19 0.43 9.20
C GLU A 184 14.57 0.87 7.76
N ARG A 185 14.10 0.14 6.74
CA ARG A 185 14.25 0.42 5.30
C ARG A 185 12.88 0.68 4.67
N CYS A 186 12.08 1.47 5.38
CA CYS A 186 10.76 1.90 4.93
C CYS A 186 10.82 3.22 4.16
N ASN A 187 9.78 3.53 3.40
CA ASN A 187 9.69 4.81 2.71
C ASN A 187 9.37 5.97 3.67
N ALA A 188 9.27 7.21 3.17
CA ALA A 188 9.00 8.38 4.01
C ALA A 188 7.60 8.35 4.68
N PHE A 189 6.69 7.47 4.26
CA PHE A 189 5.44 7.20 4.99
C PHE A 189 5.56 6.09 6.05
N GLY A 190 6.76 5.54 6.24
CA GLY A 190 7.03 4.45 7.17
C GLY A 190 6.52 3.09 6.69
N LEU A 191 6.21 2.96 5.40
CA LEU A 191 5.71 1.73 4.79
C LEU A 191 6.87 0.84 4.35
N VAL A 192 6.75 -0.46 4.65
CA VAL A 192 7.76 -1.49 4.41
C VAL A 192 7.30 -2.39 3.26
N ASP A 193 8.26 -2.89 2.47
CA ASP A 193 8.04 -3.78 1.33
C ASP A 193 7.05 -3.19 0.29
N MET A 194 7.17 -1.90 0.00
CA MET A 194 6.45 -1.27 -1.12
C MET A 194 7.08 -1.60 -2.49
N SER A 195 8.20 -2.33 -2.52
CA SER A 195 8.87 -2.84 -3.71
C SER A 195 9.39 -4.24 -3.40
N GLY A 196 9.09 -5.23 -4.24
CA GLY A 196 9.49 -6.62 -4.02
C GLY A 196 8.73 -7.33 -2.89
N ASN A 197 9.27 -8.46 -2.44
CA ASN A 197 8.65 -9.44 -1.55
C ASN A 197 7.37 -10.05 -2.15
N LEU A 198 6.24 -9.32 -2.08
CA LEU A 198 4.99 -9.71 -2.72
C LEU A 198 4.43 -8.57 -3.56
N ALA A 199 3.90 -8.93 -4.73
CA ALA A 199 3.01 -8.03 -5.43
C ALA A 199 1.69 -7.92 -4.66
N GLU A 200 1.07 -6.75 -4.66
CA GLU A 200 -0.10 -6.47 -3.82
C GLU A 200 -1.34 -6.19 -4.69
N TRP A 201 -2.45 -6.88 -4.38
CA TRP A 201 -3.74 -6.62 -5.00
C TRP A 201 -4.23 -5.18 -4.79
N CYS A 202 -4.72 -4.56 -5.86
CA CYS A 202 -5.46 -3.29 -5.82
C CYS A 202 -6.94 -3.50 -6.20
N GLU A 203 -7.81 -2.58 -5.81
CA GLU A 203 -9.26 -2.64 -6.11
C GLU A 203 -9.54 -2.52 -7.63
N ASP A 204 -8.65 -1.86 -8.36
CA ASP A 204 -8.77 -1.51 -9.78
C ASP A 204 -8.90 -2.72 -10.71
N THR A 205 -9.75 -2.55 -11.74
CA THR A 205 -9.70 -3.40 -12.92
C THR A 205 -8.48 -3.05 -13.75
N TRP A 206 -7.75 -4.05 -14.25
CA TRP A 206 -6.65 -3.81 -15.17
C TRP A 206 -7.16 -3.20 -16.47
N ILE A 207 -6.65 -1.99 -16.76
CA ILE A 207 -6.81 -1.31 -18.05
C ILE A 207 -5.44 -0.78 -18.46
N SER A 208 -5.04 -1.11 -19.68
CA SER A 208 -3.75 -0.69 -20.25
C SER A 208 -3.64 0.84 -20.29
N GLY A 209 -2.55 1.37 -19.75
CA GLY A 209 -2.27 2.81 -19.72
C GLY A 209 -3.23 3.62 -18.84
N TYR A 210 -2.93 4.91 -18.71
CA TYR A 210 -3.67 5.85 -17.85
C TYR A 210 -4.59 6.81 -18.61
N ARG A 211 -4.71 6.66 -19.93
CA ARG A 211 -5.68 7.43 -20.72
C ARG A 211 -7.09 7.18 -20.20
N GLY A 212 -7.78 8.24 -19.78
CA GLY A 212 -9.11 8.18 -19.20
C GLY A 212 -9.20 7.55 -17.80
N ALA A 213 -8.07 7.42 -17.08
CA ALA A 213 -8.10 7.04 -15.67
C ALA A 213 -8.64 8.20 -14.80
N PRO A 214 -9.25 7.91 -13.62
CA PRO A 214 -9.67 8.93 -12.68
C PRO A 214 -8.51 9.80 -12.17
N ALA A 215 -8.79 11.05 -11.83
CA ALA A 215 -7.78 12.01 -11.34
C ALA A 215 -7.86 12.26 -9.82
N ASP A 216 -8.78 11.58 -9.14
CA ASP A 216 -9.19 11.80 -7.76
C ASP A 216 -8.84 10.60 -6.85
N GLY A 217 -7.91 9.76 -7.27
CA GLY A 217 -7.39 8.65 -6.47
C GLY A 217 -8.34 7.47 -6.29
N ARG A 218 -9.60 7.55 -6.75
CA ARG A 218 -10.55 6.43 -6.70
C ARG A 218 -10.15 5.30 -7.65
N PRO A 219 -10.51 4.03 -7.35
CA PRO A 219 -10.20 2.92 -8.21
C PRO A 219 -10.88 3.03 -9.58
N ARG A 220 -10.15 2.64 -10.61
CA ARG A 220 -10.64 2.53 -11.98
C ARG A 220 -11.30 1.16 -12.17
N THR A 221 -12.62 1.15 -12.30
CA THR A 221 -13.40 -0.10 -12.39
C THR A 221 -14.09 -0.25 -13.75
N ARG A 222 -14.24 -1.49 -14.20
CA ARG A 222 -15.15 -1.90 -15.29
C ARG A 222 -15.99 -3.09 -14.84
N SER A 223 -17.27 -3.08 -15.19
CA SER A 223 -18.26 -4.09 -14.77
C SER A 223 -17.88 -5.54 -15.11
N TRP A 224 -17.15 -5.77 -16.23
CA TRP A 224 -16.80 -7.11 -16.72
C TRP A 224 -15.30 -7.43 -16.64
N GLY A 225 -14.54 -6.67 -15.86
CA GLY A 225 -13.08 -6.83 -15.76
C GLY A 225 -12.66 -8.07 -14.97
N ARG A 226 -12.13 -9.09 -15.65
CA ARG A 226 -11.58 -10.31 -15.01
C ARG A 226 -10.17 -10.13 -14.45
N LEU A 227 -9.40 -9.19 -15.01
CA LEU A 227 -8.04 -8.88 -14.58
C LEU A 227 -8.06 -7.73 -13.59
N ARG A 228 -7.26 -7.86 -12.53
CA ARG A 228 -7.08 -6.87 -11.47
C ARG A 228 -5.66 -6.38 -11.49
N VAL A 229 -5.48 -5.14 -11.05
CA VAL A 229 -4.15 -4.55 -10.89
C VAL A 229 -3.44 -5.20 -9.70
N ILE A 230 -2.16 -5.51 -9.87
CA ILE A 230 -1.21 -5.77 -8.79
C ILE A 230 -0.05 -4.79 -8.89
N ARG A 231 0.55 -4.42 -7.76
CA ARG A 231 1.65 -3.44 -7.69
C ARG A 231 2.80 -3.95 -6.83
N GLY A 232 3.98 -3.33 -6.92
CA GLY A 232 5.15 -3.65 -6.09
C GLY A 232 6.14 -4.65 -6.69
N GLY A 233 5.66 -5.60 -7.49
CA GLY A 233 6.48 -6.75 -7.91
C GLY A 233 6.73 -7.70 -6.73
N ASP A 234 7.34 -8.85 -7.00
CA ASP A 234 7.50 -9.93 -6.03
C ASP A 234 8.94 -10.48 -6.01
N GLY A 235 9.23 -11.41 -5.10
CA GLY A 235 10.53 -12.06 -4.99
C GLY A 235 11.00 -12.80 -6.25
N PHE A 236 10.09 -13.18 -7.16
CA PHE A 236 10.42 -13.88 -8.42
C PHE A 236 10.77 -12.92 -9.56
N ASN A 237 10.57 -11.63 -9.36
CA ASN A 237 10.70 -10.62 -10.39
C ASN A 237 12.10 -10.00 -10.39
N PRO A 238 12.66 -9.60 -11.55
CA PRO A 238 13.86 -8.77 -11.56
C PRO A 238 13.55 -7.37 -11.00
N PRO A 239 14.55 -6.63 -10.49
CA PRO A 239 14.34 -5.33 -9.86
C PRO A 239 13.58 -4.31 -10.74
N SER A 240 13.74 -4.35 -12.06
CA SER A 240 13.02 -3.48 -13.00
C SER A 240 11.50 -3.65 -12.96
N ARG A 241 11.01 -4.79 -12.46
CA ARG A 241 9.58 -5.04 -12.23
C ARG A 241 9.08 -4.63 -10.84
N CYS A 242 9.96 -4.10 -9.99
CA CYS A 242 9.64 -3.64 -8.63
C CYS A 242 9.69 -2.12 -8.48
N ARG A 243 9.84 -1.38 -9.59
CA ARG A 243 9.78 0.10 -9.61
C ARG A 243 8.43 0.62 -9.11
N SER A 244 8.41 1.80 -8.51
CA SER A 244 7.19 2.47 -8.01
C SER A 244 6.11 2.59 -9.08
N ALA A 245 6.46 2.92 -10.32
CA ALA A 245 5.50 3.03 -11.43
C ALA A 245 5.07 1.68 -12.04
N ARG A 246 5.81 0.57 -11.80
CA ARG A 246 5.61 -0.68 -12.55
C ARG A 246 4.28 -1.36 -12.21
N ARG A 247 3.40 -1.46 -13.20
CA ARG A 247 2.07 -2.07 -13.03
C ARG A 247 2.05 -3.55 -13.42
N GLY A 248 1.48 -4.41 -12.59
CA GLY A 248 1.21 -5.81 -12.91
C GLY A 248 -0.29 -6.10 -13.03
N MET A 249 -0.61 -7.31 -13.50
CA MET A 249 -1.99 -7.81 -13.53
C MET A 249 -2.04 -9.31 -13.25
N ALA A 250 -3.14 -9.74 -12.66
CA ALA A 250 -3.51 -11.15 -12.53
C ALA A 250 -5.04 -11.30 -12.56
N ARG A 251 -5.56 -12.51 -12.79
CA ARG A 251 -7.03 -12.70 -12.74
C ARG A 251 -7.50 -12.61 -11.30
N ALA A 252 -8.71 -12.10 -11.10
CA ALA A 252 -9.29 -11.96 -9.77
C ALA A 252 -9.41 -13.28 -8.98
N SER A 253 -9.38 -14.42 -9.67
CA SER A 253 -9.42 -15.78 -9.11
C SER A 253 -8.05 -16.42 -8.89
N ASP A 254 -6.97 -15.80 -9.39
CA ASP A 254 -5.63 -16.39 -9.29
C ASP A 254 -5.13 -16.29 -7.84
N ARG A 255 -4.44 -17.33 -7.38
CA ARG A 255 -3.81 -17.44 -6.06
C ARG A 255 -2.31 -17.65 -6.26
N GLY A 256 -1.59 -16.55 -6.50
CA GLY A 256 -0.17 -16.61 -6.82
C GLY A 256 0.70 -16.61 -5.56
N ALA A 257 1.78 -17.39 -5.58
CA ALA A 257 2.77 -17.39 -4.50
C ALA A 257 3.51 -16.05 -4.36
N GLY A 258 3.58 -15.27 -5.45
CA GLY A 258 4.12 -13.91 -5.43
C GLY A 258 3.09 -12.82 -5.17
N ILE A 259 1.84 -13.14 -4.83
CA ILE A 259 0.76 -12.12 -4.70
C ILE A 259 0.12 -12.18 -3.32
N GLY A 260 0.16 -11.05 -2.62
CA GLY A 260 -0.51 -10.82 -1.36
C GLY A 260 -1.41 -9.58 -1.40
N LEU A 261 -1.60 -8.98 -0.23
CA LEU A 261 -2.43 -7.78 -0.08
C LEU A 261 -1.90 -6.87 1.02
N ARG A 262 -2.28 -5.60 0.92
CA ARG A 262 -2.13 -4.60 1.98
C ARG A 262 -3.49 -3.98 2.25
N ALA A 263 -3.82 -3.82 3.51
CA ALA A 263 -5.10 -3.24 3.91
C ALA A 263 -5.08 -1.71 3.78
N ALA A 264 -6.16 -1.14 3.26
CA ALA A 264 -6.42 0.29 3.24
C ALA A 264 -7.77 0.60 3.92
N ARG A 265 -7.96 1.85 4.34
CA ARG A 265 -9.26 2.36 4.81
C ARG A 265 -9.37 3.85 4.51
N SER A 266 -10.51 4.28 4.00
CA SER A 266 -10.78 5.70 3.83
C SER A 266 -10.97 6.37 5.19
N LEU A 267 -10.60 7.65 5.34
CA LEU A 267 -11.02 8.39 6.52
C LEU A 267 -12.55 8.51 6.58
N PRO A 268 -13.15 8.51 7.78
CA PRO A 268 -14.53 8.96 7.96
C PRO A 268 -14.72 10.35 7.34
N ALA A 269 -15.92 10.64 6.84
CA ALA A 269 -16.26 12.00 6.47
C ALA A 269 -16.10 12.91 7.69
N TRP A 270 -15.41 14.02 7.53
CA TRP A 270 -15.35 15.03 8.60
C TRP A 270 -16.76 15.59 8.80
N PRO A 271 -17.27 15.70 10.04
CA PRO A 271 -18.53 16.39 10.27
C PRO A 271 -18.40 17.83 9.75
N GLU A 272 -19.22 18.22 8.78
CA GLU A 272 -19.23 19.61 8.33
C GLU A 272 -19.78 20.49 9.47
N GLY A 273 -18.91 21.34 10.04
CA GLY A 273 -19.29 22.36 11.02
C GLY A 273 -19.00 21.99 12.48
N SER A 274 -17.81 22.39 12.95
CA SER A 274 -17.52 22.61 14.37
C SER A 274 -16.79 23.95 14.51
#